data_AF-A0A529HQ48-F1
#
_entry.id   AF-A0A529HQ48-F1
#
_cell.length_a   1.000
_cell.length_b   1.000
_cell.length_c   1.000
_cell.angle_alpha   90.00
_cell.angle_beta   90.00
_cell.angle_gamma   90.00
#
_symmetry.space_group_name_H-M   'P 1'
#
loop_
_entity.id
_entity.type
_entity.pdbx_description
1 polymer ?
#
loop_
_entity_poly.entity_id
_entity_poly.type
_entity_poly.pdbx_seq_one_letter_code
_entity_poly.pdbx_strand_id
1 'polypeptide(L)'
;MGASQTNTIGASRSVTVGTAQSHQIGADDSWTVAANQSVDVGANQSFKIGGAHASEIGKGRNAKIAEDDATDVGGSRALKIAKGSLVQVGEDGAIKVGKTLIIEAGDAITITCGSAAIAMKKDGTINISGKDISVSGSGKINVKASSDITMKG
;
A
#
# COMPACT_ATOMS: atom_id res chain seq x y z
N MET A 1 8.35 -48.56 10.08
CA MET A 1 8.70 -47.76 8.88
C MET A 1 7.42 -47.23 8.28
N GLY A 2 7.35 -45.93 7.99
CA GLY A 2 6.22 -45.37 7.25
C GLY A 2 6.28 -45.83 5.79
N ALA A 3 5.18 -46.34 5.27
CA ALA A 3 4.99 -46.60 3.85
C ALA A 3 4.13 -45.49 3.23
N SER A 4 4.10 -45.40 1.90
CA SER A 4 3.22 -44.45 1.20
C SER A 4 1.74 -44.80 1.43
N GLN A 5 0.91 -43.79 1.64
CA GLN A 5 -0.55 -43.92 1.71
C GLN A 5 -1.20 -43.03 0.65
N THR A 6 -2.16 -43.56 -0.09
CA THR A 6 -2.96 -42.82 -1.06
C THR A 6 -4.44 -42.95 -0.73
N ASN A 7 -5.18 -41.85 -0.74
CA ASN A 7 -6.63 -41.83 -0.53
C ASN A 7 -7.31 -41.16 -1.71
N THR A 8 -8.19 -41.88 -2.40
CA THR A 8 -8.89 -41.38 -3.60
C THR A 8 -10.38 -41.25 -3.32
N ILE A 9 -10.95 -40.09 -3.63
CA ILE A 9 -12.38 -39.82 -3.50
C ILE A 9 -12.93 -39.53 -4.90
N GLY A 10 -13.85 -40.37 -5.39
CA GLY A 10 -14.38 -40.28 -6.75
C GLY A 10 -15.49 -39.23 -6.95
N ALA A 11 -16.11 -38.74 -5.87
CA ALA A 11 -17.20 -37.77 -5.95
C ALA A 11 -17.05 -36.64 -4.92
N SER A 12 -17.38 -36.89 -3.66
CA SER A 12 -17.36 -35.86 -2.60
C SER A 12 -16.79 -36.39 -1.28
N ARG A 13 -16.19 -35.48 -0.51
CA ARG A 13 -15.69 -35.73 0.84
C ARG A 13 -16.21 -34.63 1.76
N SER A 14 -16.77 -35.02 2.91
CA SER A 14 -17.11 -34.11 4.00
C SER A 14 -16.37 -34.55 5.27
N VAL A 15 -15.93 -33.60 6.08
CA VAL A 15 -15.26 -33.85 7.36
C VAL A 15 -15.84 -32.89 8.39
N THR A 16 -16.35 -33.43 9.48
CA THR A 16 -16.82 -32.66 10.64
C THR A 16 -15.94 -33.00 11.84
N VAL A 17 -15.43 -31.98 12.51
CA VAL A 17 -14.64 -32.11 13.73
C VAL A 17 -15.40 -31.44 14.86
N GLY A 18 -15.68 -32.16 15.94
CA GLY A 18 -16.51 -31.66 17.05
C GLY A 18 -15.76 -30.73 18.01
N THR A 19 -14.44 -30.89 18.15
CA THR A 19 -13.64 -30.15 19.15
C THR A 19 -12.38 -29.52 18.56
N ALA A 20 -11.42 -30.34 18.13
CA ALA A 20 -10.11 -29.86 17.67
C ALA A 20 -9.51 -30.77 16.59
N GLN A 21 -8.73 -30.17 15.69
CA GLN A 21 -7.94 -30.87 14.68
C GLN A 21 -6.53 -30.28 14.68
N SER A 22 -5.52 -31.14 14.56
CA SER A 22 -4.12 -30.76 14.33
C SER A 22 -3.62 -31.43 13.06
N HIS A 23 -2.78 -30.73 12.31
CA HIS A 23 -2.13 -31.24 11.11
C HIS A 23 -0.64 -30.91 11.20
N GLN A 24 0.21 -31.95 11.13
CA GLN A 24 1.66 -31.82 11.20
C GLN A 24 2.27 -32.49 9.98
N ILE A 25 3.10 -31.75 9.26
CA ILE A 25 3.85 -32.21 8.09
C ILE A 25 5.32 -32.08 8.42
N GLY A 26 6.09 -33.15 8.21
CA GLY A 26 7.51 -33.21 8.59
C GLY A 26 8.47 -32.64 7.54
N ALA A 27 8.01 -32.50 6.29
CA ALA A 27 8.79 -31.95 5.18
C ALA A 27 7.91 -30.96 4.38
N ASP A 28 7.38 -31.38 3.24
CA ASP A 28 6.65 -30.50 2.31
C ASP A 28 5.14 -30.77 2.31
N ASP A 29 4.34 -29.71 2.21
CA ASP A 29 2.88 -29.76 2.02
C ASP A 29 2.50 -29.00 0.75
N SER A 30 1.76 -29.64 -0.15
CA SER A 30 1.38 -29.08 -1.46
C SER A 30 -0.09 -29.30 -1.74
N TRP A 31 -0.78 -28.24 -2.16
CA TRP A 31 -2.22 -28.25 -2.43
C TRP A 31 -2.48 -27.75 -3.84
N THR A 32 -3.32 -28.45 -4.58
CA THR A 32 -3.83 -28.00 -5.88
C THR A 32 -5.35 -27.99 -5.82
N VAL A 33 -5.94 -26.82 -6.01
CA VAL A 33 -7.40 -26.62 -6.07
C VAL A 33 -7.74 -26.15 -7.47
N ALA A 34 -8.46 -26.99 -8.22
CA ALA A 34 -8.73 -26.73 -9.64
C ALA A 34 -9.79 -25.65 -9.90
N ALA A 35 -10.68 -25.41 -8.94
CA ALA A 35 -11.76 -24.44 -9.04
C ALA A 35 -11.63 -23.37 -7.96
N ASN A 36 -12.45 -23.42 -6.92
CA ASN A 36 -12.52 -22.39 -5.89
C ASN A 36 -12.09 -22.94 -4.53
N GLN A 37 -11.44 -22.11 -3.73
CA GLN A 37 -11.18 -22.33 -2.31
C GLN A 37 -11.89 -21.23 -1.52
N SER A 38 -12.68 -21.61 -0.52
CA SER A 38 -13.28 -20.70 0.44
C SER A 38 -12.85 -21.12 1.84
N VAL A 39 -12.45 -20.14 2.65
CA VAL A 39 -12.02 -20.34 4.04
C VAL A 39 -12.80 -19.34 4.88
N ASP A 40 -13.57 -19.87 5.83
CA ASP A 40 -14.30 -19.08 6.81
C ASP A 40 -13.78 -19.43 8.20
N VAL A 41 -13.38 -18.41 8.96
CA VAL A 41 -12.78 -18.55 10.29
C VAL A 41 -13.60 -17.69 11.24
N GLY A 42 -14.31 -18.33 12.18
CA GLY A 42 -15.21 -17.62 13.10
C GLY A 42 -14.53 -16.84 14.24
N ALA A 43 -13.22 -16.99 14.39
CA ALA A 43 -12.42 -16.30 15.41
C ALA A 43 -11.07 -15.85 14.79
N ASN A 44 -9.95 -16.14 15.45
CA ASN A 44 -8.64 -15.66 15.03
C ASN A 44 -7.95 -16.61 14.04
N GLN A 45 -7.29 -16.04 13.04
CA GLN A 45 -6.34 -16.74 12.17
C GLN A 45 -4.95 -16.12 12.36
N SER A 46 -3.92 -16.94 12.54
CA SER A 46 -2.54 -16.50 12.60
C SER A 46 -1.69 -17.30 11.63
N PHE A 47 -0.70 -16.64 11.02
CA PHE A 47 0.22 -17.28 10.09
C PHE A 47 1.65 -16.84 10.42
N LYS A 48 2.55 -17.82 10.56
CA LYS A 48 3.97 -17.58 10.81
C LYS A 48 4.77 -18.29 9.73
N ILE A 49 5.55 -17.53 8.99
CA ILE A 49 6.41 -18.03 7.92
C ILE A 49 7.84 -17.88 8.40
N GLY A 50 8.57 -18.99 8.53
CA GLY A 50 9.97 -18.97 8.93
C GLY A 50 10.93 -18.56 7.80
N GLY A 51 10.49 -18.71 6.55
CA GLY A 51 11.24 -18.36 5.34
C GLY A 51 10.58 -17.26 4.52
N ALA A 52 10.76 -17.31 3.20
CA ALA A 52 10.17 -16.36 2.26
C ALA A 52 8.69 -16.66 1.98
N HIS A 53 7.92 -15.62 1.65
CA HIS A 53 6.54 -15.71 1.20
C HIS A 53 6.39 -15.06 -0.17
N ALA A 54 5.81 -15.79 -1.12
CA ALA A 54 5.46 -15.29 -2.44
C ALA A 54 3.97 -15.50 -2.68
N SER A 55 3.29 -14.48 -3.23
CA SER A 55 1.89 -14.54 -3.59
C SER A 55 1.70 -13.96 -4.98
N GLU A 56 1.13 -14.77 -5.88
CA GLU A 56 0.78 -14.37 -7.23
C GLU A 56 -0.73 -14.46 -7.40
N ILE A 57 -1.34 -13.35 -7.84
CA ILE A 57 -2.79 -13.23 -8.00
C ILE A 57 -3.03 -12.82 -9.44
N GLY A 58 -3.55 -13.75 -10.25
CA GLY A 58 -3.70 -13.55 -11.70
C GLY A 58 -4.80 -12.54 -12.09
N LYS A 59 -5.63 -12.10 -11.14
CA LYS A 59 -6.73 -11.14 -11.36
C LYS A 59 -6.73 -10.04 -10.28
N GLY A 60 -7.85 -9.86 -9.57
CA GLY A 60 -8.00 -8.82 -8.55
C GLY A 60 -7.77 -9.35 -7.13
N ARG A 61 -7.30 -8.46 -6.25
CA ARG A 61 -7.26 -8.67 -4.80
C ARG A 61 -8.11 -7.59 -4.14
N ASN A 62 -9.09 -7.99 -3.33
CA ASN A 62 -9.85 -7.09 -2.47
C ASN A 62 -9.60 -7.46 -1.02
N ALA A 63 -9.26 -6.47 -0.19
CA ALA A 63 -9.07 -6.65 1.24
C ALA A 63 -9.94 -5.61 1.97
N LYS A 64 -10.70 -6.06 2.97
CA LYS A 64 -11.47 -5.20 3.87
C LYS A 64 -11.03 -5.49 5.28
N ILE A 65 -10.41 -4.51 5.91
CA ILE A 65 -10.04 -4.53 7.32
C ILE A 65 -10.99 -3.56 8.01
N ALA A 66 -11.72 -4.03 9.03
CA ALA A 66 -12.76 -3.24 9.70
C ALA A 66 -12.21 -2.33 10.81
N GLU A 67 -11.05 -2.71 11.35
CA GLU A 67 -10.33 -1.99 12.40
C GLU A 67 -8.94 -1.61 11.86
N ASP A 68 -7.87 -1.95 12.58
CA ASP A 68 -6.51 -1.52 12.27
C ASP A 68 -5.77 -2.46 11.31
N ASP A 69 -5.01 -1.86 10.37
CA ASP A 69 -4.05 -2.55 9.50
C ASP A 69 -2.63 -2.01 9.76
N ALA A 70 -1.86 -2.74 10.55
CA ALA A 70 -0.48 -2.39 10.89
C ALA A 70 0.52 -3.22 10.06
N THR A 71 1.45 -2.53 9.40
CA THR A 71 2.51 -3.16 8.62
C THR A 71 3.87 -2.65 9.08
N ASP A 72 4.73 -3.56 9.54
CA ASP A 72 6.14 -3.30 9.83
C ASP A 72 7.04 -4.02 8.83
N VAL A 73 7.98 -3.29 8.24
CA VAL A 73 8.91 -3.80 7.22
C VAL A 73 10.32 -3.45 7.65
N GLY A 74 11.04 -4.42 8.22
CA GLY A 74 12.43 -4.22 8.66
C GLY A 74 13.45 -4.03 7.52
N GLY A 75 13.06 -4.35 6.28
CA GLY A 75 13.88 -4.19 5.06
C GLY A 75 13.37 -3.08 4.14
N SER A 76 13.61 -3.24 2.83
CA SER A 76 13.11 -2.31 1.81
C SER A 76 11.69 -2.64 1.33
N ARG A 77 10.87 -1.62 1.07
CA ARG A 77 9.57 -1.77 0.39
C ARG A 77 9.63 -1.15 -1.01
N ALA A 78 9.34 -1.94 -2.04
CA ALA A 78 9.16 -1.47 -3.40
C ALA A 78 7.70 -1.65 -3.83
N LEU A 79 7.11 -0.62 -4.44
CA LEU A 79 5.73 -0.64 -4.93
C LEU A 79 5.71 -0.15 -6.37
N LYS A 80 5.27 -1.02 -7.30
CA LYS A 80 5.11 -0.70 -8.71
C LYS A 80 3.64 -0.80 -9.09
N ILE A 81 3.08 0.32 -9.54
CA ILE A 81 1.67 0.42 -9.96
C ILE A 81 1.67 0.86 -11.42
N ALA A 82 1.10 0.05 -12.31
CA ALA A 82 1.14 0.31 -13.76
C ALA A 82 0.03 1.27 -14.25
N LYS A 83 -0.99 1.51 -13.43
CA LYS A 83 -2.13 2.38 -13.73
C LYS A 83 -2.23 3.48 -12.66
N GLY A 84 -3.42 3.73 -12.09
CA GLY A 84 -3.63 4.73 -11.05
C GLY A 84 -3.45 4.19 -9.63
N SER A 85 -3.19 5.10 -8.69
CA SER A 85 -3.19 4.87 -7.25
C SER A 85 -3.98 5.99 -6.57
N LEU A 86 -4.94 5.65 -5.72
CA LEU A 86 -5.69 6.59 -4.89
C LEU A 86 -5.48 6.22 -3.43
N VAL A 87 -5.14 7.21 -2.60
CA VAL A 87 -5.08 7.08 -1.15
C VAL A 87 -6.04 8.10 -0.58
N GLN A 88 -7.07 7.62 0.11
CA GLN A 88 -8.04 8.46 0.80
C GLN A 88 -7.92 8.19 2.30
N VAL A 89 -7.73 9.25 3.07
CA VAL A 89 -7.62 9.22 4.53
C VAL A 89 -8.78 10.06 5.08
N GLY A 90 -9.58 9.49 5.98
CA GLY A 90 -10.76 10.16 6.53
C GLY A 90 -10.44 11.19 7.62
N GLU A 91 -9.30 11.01 8.30
CA GLU A 91 -8.79 11.88 9.35
C GLU A 91 -7.37 12.36 8.97
N ASP A 92 -6.40 12.21 9.87
CA ASP A 92 -5.04 12.70 9.66
C ASP A 92 -4.15 11.72 8.90
N GLY A 93 -3.35 12.26 7.97
CA GLY A 93 -2.30 11.55 7.26
C GLY A 93 -0.92 12.16 7.54
N ALA A 94 0.09 11.32 7.79
CA ALA A 94 1.45 11.76 8.04
C ALA A 94 2.46 11.02 7.15
N ILE A 95 3.40 11.76 6.57
CA ILE A 95 4.53 11.21 5.81
C ILE A 95 5.81 11.70 6.47
N LYS A 96 6.51 10.81 7.18
CA LYS A 96 7.81 11.09 7.81
C LYS A 96 8.91 10.32 7.10
N VAL A 97 9.84 11.04 6.48
CA VAL A 97 10.99 10.45 5.77
C VAL A 97 12.27 10.88 6.49
N GLY A 98 13.06 9.91 6.96
CA GLY A 98 14.28 10.18 7.75
C GLY A 98 15.49 10.66 6.93
N LYS A 99 15.44 10.53 5.60
CA LYS A 99 16.46 11.02 4.66
C LYS A 99 15.78 11.86 3.57
N THR A 100 15.97 11.53 2.30
CA THR A 100 15.43 12.30 1.17
C THR A 100 14.05 11.81 0.74
N LEU A 101 13.11 12.73 0.54
CA LEU A 101 11.85 12.49 -0.16
C LEU A 101 11.97 13.05 -1.58
N ILE A 102 11.79 12.20 -2.59
CA ILE A 102 11.78 12.59 -4.01
C ILE A 102 10.35 12.39 -4.53
N ILE A 103 9.79 13.43 -5.15
CA ILE A 103 8.49 13.37 -5.84
C ILE A 103 8.74 13.77 -7.29
N GLU A 104 8.62 12.81 -8.20
CA GLU A 104 8.76 13.02 -9.63
C GLU A 104 7.41 12.74 -10.31
N ALA A 105 6.89 13.72 -11.04
CA ALA A 105 5.66 13.59 -11.81
C ALA A 105 5.89 14.05 -13.25
N GLY A 106 5.37 13.29 -14.21
CA GLY A 106 5.60 13.57 -15.65
C GLY A 106 4.78 14.73 -16.21
N ASP A 107 3.73 15.18 -15.53
CA ASP A 107 2.86 16.26 -16.03
C ASP A 107 2.68 17.40 -15.02
N ALA A 108 2.20 17.09 -13.81
CA ALA A 108 2.01 18.09 -12.76
C ALA A 108 2.07 17.50 -11.35
N ILE A 109 2.40 18.35 -10.37
CA ILE A 109 2.25 18.10 -8.94
C ILE A 109 1.35 19.20 -8.38
N THR A 110 0.27 18.82 -7.71
CA THR A 110 -0.66 19.77 -7.08
C THR A 110 -0.89 19.40 -5.63
N ILE A 111 -0.73 20.37 -4.73
CA ILE A 111 -1.00 20.26 -3.30
C ILE A 111 -2.10 21.27 -2.97
N THR A 112 -3.25 20.80 -2.49
CA THR A 112 -4.42 21.65 -2.19
C THR A 112 -4.84 21.53 -0.74
N CYS A 113 -5.27 22.64 -0.14
CA CYS A 113 -5.86 22.72 1.18
C CYS A 113 -6.99 23.77 1.18
N GLY A 114 -8.24 23.32 1.13
CA GLY A 114 -9.38 24.23 0.92
C GLY A 114 -9.17 25.10 -0.33
N SER A 115 -9.17 26.43 -0.16
CA SER A 115 -8.93 27.39 -1.25
C SER A 115 -7.45 27.69 -1.54
N ALA A 116 -6.51 27.09 -0.79
CA ALA A 116 -5.08 27.25 -1.02
C ALA A 116 -4.52 26.15 -1.92
N ALA A 117 -3.54 26.47 -2.76
CA ALA A 117 -2.90 25.50 -3.64
C ALA A 117 -1.44 25.86 -3.95
N ILE A 118 -0.63 24.82 -4.13
CA ILE A 118 0.70 24.85 -4.76
C ILE A 118 0.63 23.92 -5.96
N ALA A 119 0.90 24.42 -7.16
CA ALA A 119 0.89 23.63 -8.39
C ALA A 119 2.19 23.81 -9.17
N MET A 120 2.81 22.71 -9.57
CA MET A 120 3.99 22.65 -10.42
C MET A 120 3.62 21.93 -11.72
N LYS A 121 4.06 22.45 -12.86
CA LYS A 121 3.81 21.86 -14.19
C LYS A 121 5.11 21.42 -14.85
N LYS A 122 5.02 20.52 -15.83
CA LYS A 122 6.15 20.04 -16.63
C LYS A 122 6.91 21.14 -17.39
N ASP A 123 6.27 22.29 -17.65
CA ASP A 123 6.89 23.45 -18.28
C ASP A 123 7.73 24.31 -17.31
N GLY A 124 7.79 23.92 -16.03
CA GLY A 124 8.51 24.63 -14.98
C GLY A 124 7.70 25.72 -14.28
N THR A 125 6.46 25.97 -14.70
CA THR A 125 5.57 26.94 -14.03
C THR A 125 5.24 26.47 -12.61
N ILE A 126 5.44 27.34 -11.64
CA ILE A 126 5.05 27.13 -10.23
C ILE A 126 4.02 28.20 -9.85
N ASN A 127 2.83 27.76 -9.47
CA ASN A 127 1.75 28.61 -8.99
C ASN A 127 1.56 28.39 -7.49
N ILE A 128 1.49 29.49 -6.73
CA ILE A 128 1.17 29.48 -5.30
C ILE A 128 0.01 30.44 -5.10
N SER A 129 -1.10 29.94 -4.57
CA SER A 129 -2.33 30.71 -4.36
C SER A 129 -2.94 30.43 -2.99
N GLY A 130 -3.47 31.47 -2.36
CA GLY A 130 -4.17 31.43 -1.07
C GLY A 130 -4.76 32.80 -0.74
N LYS A 131 -5.56 32.88 0.33
CA LYS A 131 -6.12 34.16 0.81
C LYS A 131 -4.99 35.12 1.20
N ASP A 132 -4.12 34.66 2.08
CA ASP A 132 -2.95 35.39 2.56
C ASP A 132 -1.70 34.56 2.26
N ILE A 133 -0.72 35.15 1.57
CA ILE A 133 0.60 34.54 1.35
C ILE A 133 1.62 35.39 2.09
N SER A 134 2.06 34.91 3.26
CA SER A 134 3.08 35.58 4.06
C SER A 134 4.46 34.99 3.79
N VAL A 135 5.43 35.84 3.48
CA VAL A 135 6.83 35.45 3.28
C VAL A 135 7.71 36.23 4.26
N SER A 136 8.15 35.56 5.32
CA SER A 136 8.96 36.17 6.39
C SER A 136 10.32 35.49 6.47
N GLY A 137 11.40 36.29 6.48
CA GLY A 137 12.77 35.79 6.63
C GLY A 137 13.53 36.58 7.69
N SER A 138 14.21 35.89 8.61
CA SER A 138 15.11 36.51 9.59
C SER A 138 16.45 36.95 8.98
N GLY A 139 16.81 36.39 7.83
CA GLY A 139 17.94 36.78 7.01
C GLY A 139 17.52 37.51 5.73
N LYS A 140 18.19 37.24 4.61
CA LYS A 140 17.90 37.86 3.32
C LYS A 140 16.91 37.04 2.50
N ILE A 141 15.90 37.70 1.92
CA ILE A 141 15.05 37.15 0.86
C ILE A 141 15.60 37.65 -0.49
N ASN A 142 15.93 36.75 -1.41
CA ASN A 142 16.38 37.09 -2.76
C ASN A 142 15.32 36.66 -3.78
N VAL A 143 14.86 37.59 -4.62
CA VAL A 143 13.99 37.32 -5.76
C VAL A 143 14.69 37.83 -7.01
N LYS A 144 14.87 36.97 -8.02
CA LYS A 144 15.51 37.31 -9.29
C LYS A 144 14.67 36.74 -10.43
N ALA A 145 14.46 37.53 -11.46
CA ALA A 145 13.84 37.10 -12.72
C ALA A 145 14.76 37.48 -13.88
N SER A 146 14.73 36.70 -14.96
CA SER A 146 15.44 37.03 -16.21
C SER A 146 14.75 38.15 -17.00
N SER A 147 13.45 38.35 -16.77
CA SER A 147 12.65 39.47 -17.30
C SER A 147 12.07 40.25 -16.12
N ASP A 148 10.76 40.25 -15.95
CA ASP A 148 10.08 41.17 -15.03
C ASP A 148 9.62 40.52 -13.74
N ILE A 149 9.55 41.34 -12.69
CA ILE A 149 8.80 41.05 -11.47
C ILE A 149 7.61 42.01 -11.45
N THR A 150 6.39 41.47 -11.53
CA THR A 150 5.15 42.27 -11.44
C THR A 150 4.51 42.06 -10.07
N MET A 151 4.33 43.14 -9.31
CA MET A 151 3.59 43.13 -8.06
C MET A 151 2.41 44.11 -8.19
N LYS A 152 1.21 43.63 -7.89
CA LYS A 152 -0.01 44.46 -7.85
C LYS A 152 -0.55 44.43 -6.42
N GLY A 153 -0.95 45.60 -5.93
CA GLY A 153 -1.63 45.76 -4.65
C GLY A 153 -3.14 45.67 -4.79
#